data_AF-A0A2E6MRU5-F1
#
_entry.id   AF-A0A2E6MRU5-F1
#
_cell.length_a   1.000
_cell.length_b   1.000
_cell.length_c   1.000
_cell.angle_alpha   90.00
_cell.angle_beta   90.00
_cell.angle_gamma   90.00
#
_symmetry.space_group_name_H-M   'P 1'
#
loop_
_entity.id
_entity.type
_entity.pdbx_description
1 polymer ?
#
loop_
_entity_poly.entity_id
_entity_poly.type
_entity_poly.pdbx_seq_one_letter_code
_entity_poly.pdbx_strand_id
1 'polypeptide(L)'
;MRCKYLDHQINVRTDGQYRLCCMSLEPENDYNIKTHTPQEWHNSEFHKKTREQMERNEWPDACTRCEQMEKQGLTSQRLKLKAYGPGLSHLDLRLGNSCNLKCISCWHMSSSSIAEEAIAMQKEGITPLHGILDVPNFNWSSEETFDKLLELPIQEVYFTGGEPMMVKHLPAFLERLDPDTQIRFNTNCTIWNPKLEKLLRKFRMVIMSLSLDATDRRIDYIRHGSKWKEIIEPNLHRYGSFAKVDIAPTVSILNAWFYDDIKEYADKHGYKLYENLLMLPEWLHVKNAPDKLKKQFQGVDEWSSQEADPEKIEEFKRNITKLDNWRKMYIKDYLGPVAEAYGL
;
A
#
# COMPACT_ATOMS: atom_id res chain seq x y z
N MET A 1 -0.40 -27.82 6.90
CA MET A 1 -0.28 -26.37 7.14
C MET A 1 -0.64 -25.58 5.88
N ARG A 2 -1.71 -25.96 5.15
CA ARG A 2 -1.94 -25.44 3.79
C ARG A 2 -2.20 -23.93 3.79
N CYS A 3 -1.68 -23.25 2.77
CA CYS A 3 -1.85 -21.82 2.54
C CYS A 3 -2.53 -21.60 1.18
N LYS A 4 -3.79 -21.19 1.19
CA LYS A 4 -4.59 -21.01 -0.04
C LYS A 4 -4.02 -19.98 -1.01
N TYR A 5 -3.20 -19.03 -0.53
CA TYR A 5 -2.52 -18.07 -1.41
C TYR A 5 -1.62 -18.76 -2.43
N LEU A 6 -0.95 -19.85 -2.03
CA LEU A 6 -0.03 -20.60 -2.89
C LEU A 6 -0.74 -21.29 -4.06
N ASP A 7 -2.00 -21.65 -3.89
CA ASP A 7 -2.75 -22.41 -4.90
C ASP A 7 -3.62 -21.50 -5.79
N HIS A 8 -3.94 -20.30 -5.31
CA HIS A 8 -5.01 -19.51 -5.88
C HIS A 8 -4.70 -18.04 -6.15
N GLN A 9 -3.61 -17.50 -5.59
CA GLN A 9 -3.27 -16.09 -5.74
C GLN A 9 -1.94 -15.90 -6.44
N ILE A 10 -1.89 -14.90 -7.32
CA ILE A 10 -0.66 -14.35 -7.86
C ILE A 10 -0.44 -12.98 -7.22
N ASN A 11 0.78 -12.70 -6.75
CA ASN A 11 1.21 -11.35 -6.42
C ASN A 11 2.27 -10.90 -7.44
N VAL A 12 2.05 -9.75 -8.08
CA VAL A 12 3.01 -9.11 -8.98
C VAL A 12 3.46 -7.79 -8.37
N ARG A 13 4.77 -7.65 -8.12
CA ARG A 13 5.38 -6.45 -7.53
C ARG A 13 5.47 -5.29 -8.52
N THR A 14 5.86 -4.11 -8.04
CA THR A 14 5.96 -2.88 -8.85
C THR A 14 6.93 -3.01 -10.02
N ASP A 15 7.94 -3.88 -9.92
CA ASP A 15 8.94 -4.20 -10.94
C ASP A 15 8.52 -5.35 -11.88
N GLY A 16 7.37 -5.98 -11.62
CA GLY A 16 6.84 -7.10 -12.39
C GLY A 16 7.26 -8.48 -11.87
N GLN A 17 8.07 -8.57 -10.81
CA GLN A 17 8.44 -9.85 -10.21
C GLN A 17 7.22 -10.53 -9.59
N TYR A 18 7.10 -11.84 -9.82
CA TYR A 18 6.10 -12.66 -9.14
C TYR A 18 6.53 -12.99 -7.71
N ARG A 19 5.54 -13.11 -6.82
CA ARG A 19 5.70 -13.46 -5.40
C ARG A 19 4.58 -14.39 -4.96
N LEU A 20 4.87 -15.24 -3.98
CA LEU A 20 3.92 -16.15 -3.31
C LEU A 20 2.78 -15.37 -2.64
N CYS A 21 3.09 -14.23 -1.99
CA CYS A 21 2.09 -13.30 -1.47
C CYS A 21 2.73 -11.95 -1.12
N CYS A 22 1.92 -10.97 -0.72
CA CYS A 22 2.40 -9.63 -0.34
C CYS A 22 3.28 -9.62 0.94
N MET A 23 3.21 -10.66 1.77
CA MET A 23 3.94 -10.76 3.04
C MET A 23 5.20 -11.61 2.95
N SER A 24 5.40 -12.34 1.85
CA SER A 24 6.48 -13.32 1.74
C SER A 24 7.86 -12.66 1.78
N LEU A 25 8.82 -13.37 2.36
CA LEU A 25 10.24 -13.01 2.42
C LEU A 25 11.03 -13.87 1.45
N GLU A 26 10.84 -13.62 0.16
CA GLU A 26 11.49 -14.41 -0.88
C GLU A 26 12.85 -13.83 -1.24
N PRO A 27 13.83 -14.69 -1.59
CA PRO A 27 15.03 -14.24 -2.29
C PRO A 27 14.65 -13.60 -3.63
N GLU A 28 15.62 -12.96 -4.28
CA GLU A 28 15.44 -12.56 -5.66
C GLU A 28 15.11 -13.79 -6.52
N ASN A 29 14.14 -13.62 -7.41
CA ASN A 29 13.75 -14.66 -8.35
C ASN A 29 13.61 -14.06 -9.75
N ASP A 30 13.87 -14.89 -10.76
CA ASP A 30 13.92 -14.46 -12.16
C ASP A 30 12.54 -14.48 -12.85
N TYR A 31 11.49 -14.89 -12.14
CA TYR A 31 10.14 -14.96 -12.68
C TYR A 31 9.50 -13.57 -12.67
N ASN A 32 9.30 -13.02 -13.87
CA ASN A 32 8.73 -11.70 -14.08
C ASN A 32 7.60 -11.76 -15.12
N ILE A 33 6.50 -11.03 -14.89
CA ILE A 33 5.35 -10.96 -15.81
C ILE A 33 5.73 -10.52 -17.23
N LYS A 34 6.81 -9.75 -17.37
CA LYS A 34 7.35 -9.33 -18.68
C LYS A 34 7.87 -10.51 -19.49
N THR A 35 8.43 -11.53 -18.85
CA THR A 35 9.14 -12.63 -19.52
C THR A 35 8.51 -14.00 -19.32
N HIS A 36 7.65 -14.17 -18.31
CA HIS A 36 7.06 -15.44 -17.92
C HIS A 36 5.54 -15.31 -17.71
N THR A 37 4.83 -16.39 -18.04
CA THR A 37 3.41 -16.57 -17.72
C THR A 37 3.21 -16.87 -16.23
N PRO A 38 2.01 -16.62 -15.69
CA PRO A 38 1.70 -16.99 -14.31
C PRO A 38 1.83 -18.49 -14.04
N GLN A 39 1.54 -19.32 -15.04
CA GLN A 39 1.61 -20.77 -14.91
C GLN A 39 3.06 -21.28 -14.85
N GLU A 40 3.98 -20.68 -15.60
CA GLU A 40 5.41 -20.98 -15.51
C GLU A 40 5.96 -20.66 -14.12
N TRP A 41 5.60 -19.51 -13.55
CA TRP A 41 5.96 -19.15 -12.18
C TRP A 41 5.37 -20.12 -11.14
N HIS A 42 4.08 -20.45 -11.25
CA HIS A 42 3.41 -21.36 -10.32
C HIS A 42 3.96 -22.81 -10.38
N ASN A 43 4.49 -23.19 -11.54
CA ASN A 43 5.15 -24.48 -11.77
C ASN A 43 6.66 -24.47 -11.52
N SER A 44 7.22 -23.32 -11.11
CA SER A 44 8.63 -23.22 -10.75
C SER A 44 9.00 -24.16 -9.60
N GLU A 45 10.28 -24.56 -9.57
CA GLU A 45 10.81 -25.42 -8.49
C GLU A 45 10.65 -24.77 -7.12
N PHE A 46 10.90 -23.46 -7.02
CA PHE A 46 10.73 -22.72 -5.77
C PHE A 46 9.28 -22.79 -5.27
N HIS A 47 8.31 -22.54 -6.15
CA HIS A 47 6.91 -22.54 -5.77
C HIS A 47 6.40 -23.95 -5.43
N LYS A 48 6.78 -24.98 -6.19
CA LYS A 48 6.44 -26.39 -5.89
C LYS A 48 6.97 -26.82 -4.53
N LYS A 49 8.26 -26.61 -4.27
CA LYS A 49 8.89 -26.94 -2.98
C LYS A 49 8.20 -26.26 -1.80
N THR A 50 7.82 -24.99 -1.97
CA THR A 50 7.08 -24.24 -0.94
C THR A 50 5.73 -24.89 -0.62
N ARG A 51 4.97 -25.32 -1.64
CA ARG A 51 3.69 -26.03 -1.42
C ARG A 51 3.92 -27.37 -0.71
N GLU A 52 4.89 -28.16 -1.17
CA GLU A 52 5.21 -29.46 -0.60
C GLU A 52 5.65 -29.38 0.88
N GLN A 53 6.45 -28.38 1.25
CA GLN A 53 6.83 -28.11 2.65
C GLN A 53 5.58 -27.86 3.51
N MET A 54 4.68 -26.98 3.06
CA MET A 54 3.44 -26.68 3.77
C MET A 54 2.50 -27.90 3.91
N GLU A 55 2.53 -28.82 2.95
CA GLU A 55 1.81 -30.11 3.03
C GLU A 55 2.41 -31.05 4.07
N ARG A 56 3.74 -31.06 4.23
CA ARG A 56 4.45 -31.79 5.29
C ARG A 56 4.41 -31.10 6.66
N ASN A 57 3.71 -29.97 6.79
CA ASN A 57 3.67 -29.12 8.00
C ASN A 57 5.03 -28.50 8.36
N GLU A 58 5.88 -28.27 7.37
CA GLU A 58 7.13 -27.53 7.49
C GLU A 58 6.93 -26.08 7.05
N TRP A 59 7.55 -25.13 7.76
CA TRP A 59 7.53 -23.72 7.38
C TRP A 59 8.60 -23.44 6.31
N PRO A 60 8.22 -22.94 5.12
CA PRO A 60 9.18 -22.40 4.16
C PRO A 60 9.79 -21.10 4.68
N ASP A 61 11.07 -20.85 4.38
CA ASP A 61 11.78 -19.62 4.77
C ASP A 61 11.04 -18.35 4.33
N ALA A 62 10.45 -18.38 3.12
CA ALA A 62 9.67 -17.28 2.58
C ALA A 62 8.38 -16.98 3.36
N CYS A 63 7.93 -17.88 4.23
CA CYS A 63 6.68 -17.76 5.00
C CYS A 63 6.92 -17.52 6.50
N THR A 64 8.16 -17.29 6.93
CA THR A 64 8.55 -17.05 8.34
C THR A 64 7.78 -15.94 9.04
N ARG A 65 7.32 -14.90 8.33
CA ARG A 65 6.43 -13.88 8.92
C ARG A 65 5.11 -14.47 9.43
N CYS A 66 4.50 -15.37 8.67
CA CYS A 66 3.26 -16.03 9.12
C CYS A 66 3.54 -16.97 10.30
N GLU A 67 4.68 -17.67 10.28
CA GLU A 67 5.11 -18.52 11.40
C GLU A 67 5.26 -17.70 12.69
N GLN A 68 5.96 -16.57 12.63
CA GLN A 68 6.20 -15.70 13.78
C GLN A 68 4.89 -15.14 14.35
N MET A 69 4.00 -14.65 13.48
CA MET A 69 2.68 -14.16 13.90
C MET A 69 1.89 -15.25 14.63
N GLU A 70 1.83 -16.46 14.07
CA GLU A 70 1.07 -17.55 14.67
C GLU A 70 1.68 -18.08 15.98
N LYS A 71 3.02 -18.11 16.08
CA LYS A 71 3.72 -18.43 17.34
C LYS A 71 3.38 -17.44 18.46
N GLN A 72 3.03 -16.21 18.10
CA GLN A 72 2.58 -15.17 19.03
C GLN A 72 1.04 -15.20 19.26
N GLY A 73 0.33 -16.16 18.69
CA GLY A 73 -1.13 -16.26 18.79
C GLY A 73 -1.90 -15.31 17.86
N LEU A 74 -1.22 -14.61 16.95
CA LEU A 74 -1.85 -13.68 16.00
C LEU A 74 -2.37 -14.42 14.76
N THR A 75 -3.40 -13.85 14.12
CA THR A 75 -3.91 -14.37 12.85
C THR A 75 -2.99 -13.96 11.69
N SER A 76 -2.33 -14.92 11.06
CA SER A 76 -1.46 -14.68 9.91
C SER A 76 -2.24 -14.47 8.60
N GLN A 77 -1.53 -14.03 7.56
CA GLN A 77 -2.09 -13.85 6.22
C GLN A 77 -2.72 -15.15 5.67
N ARG A 78 -2.09 -16.31 5.91
CA ARG A 78 -2.57 -17.60 5.38
C ARG A 78 -3.86 -18.10 6.05
N LEU A 79 -4.19 -17.58 7.23
CA LEU A 79 -5.40 -17.94 7.98
C LEU A 79 -6.58 -17.01 7.69
N LYS A 80 -6.38 -15.93 6.92
CA LYS A 80 -7.46 -15.02 6.54
C LYS A 80 -8.54 -15.76 5.76
N LEU A 81 -9.78 -15.63 6.22
CA LEU A 81 -10.94 -16.22 5.58
C LEU A 81 -11.24 -15.50 4.27
N LYS A 82 -10.95 -16.18 3.17
CA LYS A 82 -11.21 -15.71 1.81
C LYS A 82 -11.74 -16.88 0.97
N ALA A 83 -12.79 -16.60 0.19
CA ALA A 83 -13.27 -17.53 -0.82
C ALA A 83 -12.34 -17.43 -2.03
N TYR A 84 -11.86 -18.58 -2.49
CA TYR A 84 -11.00 -18.68 -3.67
C TYR A 84 -11.71 -19.45 -4.77
N GLY A 85 -11.41 -19.09 -6.01
CA GLY A 85 -11.87 -19.78 -7.20
C GLY A 85 -10.95 -20.94 -7.59
N PRO A 86 -11.29 -21.65 -8.68
CA PRO A 86 -10.41 -22.67 -9.21
C PRO A 86 -9.10 -22.05 -9.70
N GLY A 87 -7.98 -22.76 -9.52
CA GLY A 87 -6.66 -22.32 -9.98
C GLY A 87 -6.28 -20.91 -9.50
N LEU A 88 -5.39 -20.27 -10.26
CA LEU A 88 -4.93 -18.90 -10.04
C LEU A 88 -6.02 -17.88 -10.41
N SER A 89 -6.98 -17.72 -9.50
CA SER A 89 -8.18 -16.90 -9.70
C SER A 89 -8.08 -15.51 -9.08
N HIS A 90 -7.07 -15.26 -8.24
CA HIS A 90 -6.95 -14.02 -7.49
C HIS A 90 -5.66 -13.30 -7.86
N LEU A 91 -5.78 -12.07 -8.33
CA LEU A 91 -4.65 -11.27 -8.79
C LEU A 91 -4.40 -10.12 -7.82
N ASP A 92 -3.21 -10.04 -7.24
CA ASP A 92 -2.71 -8.91 -6.46
C ASP A 92 -1.64 -8.19 -7.29
N LEU A 93 -2.04 -7.10 -7.95
CA LEU A 93 -1.27 -6.47 -9.00
C LEU A 93 -0.78 -5.09 -8.55
N ARG A 94 0.55 -4.96 -8.42
CA ARG A 94 1.23 -3.68 -8.25
C ARG A 94 1.74 -3.19 -9.59
N LEU A 95 0.95 -2.41 -10.32
CA LEU A 95 1.14 -2.13 -11.75
C LEU A 95 2.38 -1.27 -12.11
N GLY A 96 3.16 -0.84 -11.12
CA GLY A 96 4.29 0.06 -11.27
C GLY A 96 4.44 0.96 -10.05
N ASN A 97 5.38 1.89 -10.10
CA ASN A 97 5.55 2.92 -9.07
C ASN A 97 4.95 4.27 -9.47
N SER A 98 4.36 4.42 -10.67
CA SER A 98 3.78 5.68 -11.14
C SER A 98 2.75 6.19 -10.13
N CYS A 99 3.05 7.32 -9.48
CA CYS A 99 2.19 7.91 -8.46
C CYS A 99 2.38 9.43 -8.44
N ASN A 100 1.32 10.16 -8.17
CA ASN A 100 1.28 11.62 -8.16
C ASN A 100 1.42 12.25 -6.76
N LEU A 101 1.71 11.45 -5.73
CA LEU A 101 1.86 11.91 -4.35
C LEU A 101 3.24 11.66 -3.77
N LYS A 102 3.65 12.55 -2.86
CA LYS A 102 4.91 12.47 -2.11
C LYS A 102 4.65 12.21 -0.62
N CYS A 103 4.00 11.10 -0.31
CA CYS A 103 3.67 10.76 1.08
C CYS A 103 4.94 10.52 1.90
N ILE A 104 5.00 11.11 3.10
CA ILE A 104 6.20 11.09 3.97
C ILE A 104 6.57 9.65 4.38
N SER A 105 5.58 8.78 4.55
CA SER A 105 5.75 7.36 4.89
C SER A 105 5.99 6.43 3.69
N CYS A 106 6.00 6.95 2.46
CA CYS A 106 6.10 6.12 1.26
C CYS A 106 7.55 5.73 0.94
N TRP A 107 7.72 4.82 -0.02
CA TRP A 107 9.01 4.35 -0.50
C TRP A 107 9.19 4.69 -1.98
N HIS A 108 10.39 5.13 -2.39
CA HIS A 108 10.70 5.53 -3.77
C HIS A 108 10.36 4.48 -4.85
N MET A 109 10.46 3.19 -4.56
CA MET A 109 10.06 2.11 -5.47
C MET A 109 8.53 1.87 -5.53
N SER A 110 7.75 2.64 -4.77
CA SER A 110 6.27 2.63 -4.76
C SER A 110 5.67 3.98 -5.15
N SER A 111 6.46 5.06 -5.26
CA SER A 111 6.02 6.35 -5.78
C SER A 111 7.10 7.01 -6.63
N SER A 112 6.80 7.20 -7.92
CA SER A 112 7.67 7.92 -8.85
C SER A 112 7.86 9.37 -8.43
N SER A 113 6.84 10.02 -7.85
CA SER A 113 6.98 11.38 -7.31
C SER A 113 7.97 11.48 -6.15
N ILE A 114 8.10 10.43 -5.32
CA ILE A 114 9.13 10.33 -4.27
C ILE A 114 10.51 10.10 -4.89
N ALA A 115 10.62 9.20 -5.87
CA ALA A 115 11.89 8.95 -6.56
C ALA A 115 12.41 10.22 -7.29
N GLU A 116 11.51 10.95 -7.95
CA GLU A 116 11.82 12.23 -8.61
C GLU A 116 12.19 13.32 -7.60
N GLU A 117 11.54 13.37 -6.43
CA GLU A 117 11.90 14.27 -5.34
C GLU A 117 13.32 13.99 -4.83
N ALA A 118 13.70 12.72 -4.66
CA ALA A 118 15.04 12.35 -4.24
C ALA A 118 16.11 12.80 -5.24
N ILE A 119 15.85 12.62 -6.55
CA ILE A 119 16.73 13.11 -7.63
C ILE A 119 16.85 14.64 -7.59
N ALA A 120 15.74 15.35 -7.40
CA ALA A 120 15.73 16.80 -7.33
C ALA A 120 16.52 17.32 -6.11
N MET A 121 16.35 16.72 -4.94
CA MET A 121 17.13 17.04 -3.74
C MET A 121 18.63 16.85 -3.98
N GLN A 122 19.03 15.72 -4.58
CA GLN A 122 20.43 15.43 -4.86
C GLN A 122 21.07 16.47 -5.81
N LYS A 123 20.34 16.91 -6.83
CA LYS A 123 20.80 17.95 -7.77
C LYS A 123 21.08 19.29 -7.08
N GLU A 124 20.31 19.61 -6.04
CA GLU A 124 20.50 20.80 -5.20
C GLU A 124 21.51 20.59 -4.06
N GLY A 125 22.25 19.47 -4.05
CA GLY A 125 23.24 19.16 -3.02
C GLY A 125 22.65 18.73 -1.67
N ILE A 126 21.36 18.40 -1.61
CA ILE A 126 20.67 17.97 -0.41
C ILE A 126 20.60 16.44 -0.38
N THR A 127 21.07 15.82 0.70
CA THR A 127 20.95 14.36 0.88
C THR A 127 19.47 13.94 0.95
N PRO A 128 18.97 13.13 0.00
CA PRO A 128 17.58 12.69 -0.03
C PRO A 128 17.25 11.74 1.12
N LEU A 129 15.95 11.56 1.42
CA LEU A 129 15.47 10.59 2.41
C LEU A 129 15.41 9.16 1.86
N HIS A 130 15.44 9.01 0.53
CA HIS A 130 15.37 7.74 -0.16
C HIS A 130 16.59 7.55 -1.06
N GLY A 131 16.81 6.30 -1.50
CA GLY A 131 17.78 6.02 -2.53
C GLY A 131 17.45 6.72 -3.85
N ILE A 132 18.47 6.87 -4.69
CA ILE A 132 18.32 7.39 -6.04
C ILE A 132 18.05 6.22 -6.97
N LEU A 133 17.01 6.33 -7.78
CA LEU A 133 16.72 5.39 -8.86
C LEU A 133 17.22 5.99 -10.17
N ASP A 134 17.90 5.18 -10.98
CA ASP A 134 18.27 5.57 -12.35
C ASP A 134 17.02 5.80 -13.21
N VAL A 135 16.00 4.97 -13.02
CA VAL A 135 14.69 5.10 -13.66
C VAL A 135 13.64 5.36 -12.57
N PRO A 136 13.27 6.63 -12.31
CA PRO A 136 12.39 6.99 -11.20
C PRO A 136 10.93 6.61 -11.42
N ASN A 137 10.52 6.40 -12.67
CA ASN A 137 9.17 5.99 -13.03
C ASN A 137 9.20 4.74 -13.90
N PHE A 138 8.62 3.66 -13.39
CA PHE A 138 8.52 2.39 -14.10
C PHE A 138 7.14 1.77 -13.88
N ASN A 139 6.70 1.06 -14.90
CA ASN A 139 5.51 0.21 -14.89
C ASN A 139 5.78 -1.01 -15.79
N TRP A 140 5.10 -2.10 -15.50
CA TRP A 140 5.18 -3.31 -16.32
C TRP A 140 3.90 -3.56 -17.12
N SER A 141 2.83 -2.80 -16.84
CA SER A 141 1.54 -2.95 -17.51
C SER A 141 1.67 -2.69 -19.02
N SER A 142 1.19 -3.64 -19.81
CA SER A 142 1.09 -3.58 -21.27
C SER A 142 -0.06 -4.49 -21.71
N GLU A 143 -0.46 -4.42 -22.97
CA GLU A 143 -1.43 -5.37 -23.53
C GLU A 143 -0.91 -6.81 -23.39
N GLU A 144 0.34 -7.06 -23.76
CA GLU A 144 0.98 -8.39 -23.68
C GLU A 144 1.01 -8.96 -22.25
N THR A 145 1.37 -8.14 -21.25
CA THR A 145 1.42 -8.62 -19.86
C THR A 145 0.03 -8.88 -19.30
N PHE A 146 -0.97 -8.11 -19.73
CA PHE A 146 -2.36 -8.35 -19.35
C PHE A 146 -2.98 -9.54 -20.08
N ASP A 147 -2.60 -9.81 -21.33
CA ASP A 147 -3.02 -11.02 -22.04
C ASP A 147 -2.65 -12.28 -21.27
N LYS A 148 -1.42 -12.35 -20.74
CA LYS A 148 -0.94 -13.46 -19.88
C LYS A 148 -1.81 -13.67 -18.63
N LEU A 149 -2.44 -12.62 -18.11
CA LEU A 149 -3.32 -12.71 -16.94
C LEU A 149 -4.75 -13.11 -17.34
N LEU A 150 -5.23 -12.66 -18.50
CA LEU A 150 -6.60 -12.90 -18.98
C LEU A 150 -6.87 -14.36 -19.37
N GLU A 151 -5.83 -15.18 -19.50
CA GLU A 151 -5.94 -16.63 -19.67
C GLU A 151 -6.39 -17.37 -18.39
N LEU A 152 -6.38 -16.69 -17.24
CA LEU A 152 -6.69 -17.27 -15.95
C LEU A 152 -8.19 -17.20 -15.62
N PRO A 153 -8.71 -18.10 -14.74
CA PRO A 153 -10.09 -18.05 -14.25
C PRO A 153 -10.27 -16.96 -13.19
N ILE A 154 -10.10 -15.69 -13.57
CA ILE A 154 -10.08 -14.55 -12.65
C ILE A 154 -11.42 -14.40 -11.92
N GLN A 155 -11.37 -14.31 -10.60
CA GLN A 155 -12.51 -14.00 -9.72
C GLN A 155 -12.32 -12.70 -8.93
N GLU A 156 -11.09 -12.33 -8.61
CA GLU A 156 -10.79 -11.03 -8.01
C GLU A 156 -9.51 -10.44 -8.59
N VAL A 157 -9.55 -9.15 -8.87
CA VAL A 157 -8.34 -8.35 -9.11
C VAL A 157 -8.24 -7.26 -8.06
N TYR A 158 -7.12 -7.26 -7.35
CA TYR A 158 -6.72 -6.22 -6.41
C TYR A 158 -5.60 -5.38 -7.02
N PHE A 159 -5.90 -4.12 -7.28
CA PHE A 159 -4.96 -3.13 -7.79
C PHE A 159 -4.38 -2.28 -6.66
N THR A 160 -3.05 -2.23 -6.59
CA THR A 160 -2.30 -1.39 -5.62
C THR A 160 -0.94 -1.02 -6.22
N GLY A 161 0.02 -0.55 -5.42
CA GLY A 161 1.36 -0.13 -5.87
C GLY A 161 1.53 1.39 -5.83
N GLY A 162 1.87 2.01 -6.98
CA GLY A 162 1.75 3.45 -7.17
C GLY A 162 0.29 3.93 -7.06
N GLU A 163 -0.16 4.79 -7.97
CA GLU A 163 -1.58 5.13 -8.09
C GLU A 163 -2.20 4.34 -9.25
N PRO A 164 -3.01 3.30 -8.99
CA PRO A 164 -3.60 2.50 -10.06
C PRO A 164 -4.42 3.31 -11.06
N MET A 165 -5.05 4.41 -10.63
CA MET A 165 -5.84 5.28 -11.50
C MET A 165 -5.00 6.04 -12.54
N MET A 166 -3.66 6.02 -12.43
CA MET A 166 -2.73 6.56 -13.44
C MET A 166 -2.36 5.57 -14.54
N VAL A 167 -2.71 4.28 -14.39
CA VAL A 167 -2.19 3.24 -15.28
C VAL A 167 -2.87 3.29 -16.64
N LYS A 168 -2.08 3.62 -17.67
CA LYS A 168 -2.54 3.82 -19.06
C LYS A 168 -3.32 2.63 -19.61
N HIS A 169 -2.87 1.41 -19.35
CA HIS A 169 -3.45 0.19 -19.93
C HIS A 169 -4.62 -0.38 -19.10
N LEU A 170 -4.92 0.19 -17.93
CA LEU A 170 -5.98 -0.30 -17.06
C LEU A 170 -7.37 -0.34 -17.73
N PRO A 171 -7.82 0.67 -18.51
CA PRO A 171 -9.12 0.61 -19.18
C PRO A 171 -9.28 -0.61 -20.09
N ALA A 172 -8.26 -0.92 -20.92
CA ALA A 172 -8.30 -2.04 -21.86
C ALA A 172 -8.35 -3.39 -21.14
N PHE A 173 -7.66 -3.51 -20.00
CA PHE A 173 -7.74 -4.69 -19.15
C PHE A 173 -9.13 -4.85 -18.53
N LEU A 174 -9.66 -3.78 -17.92
CA LEU A 174 -10.99 -3.80 -17.32
C LEU A 174 -12.06 -4.14 -18.36
N GLU A 175 -11.98 -3.64 -19.59
CA GLU A 175 -12.93 -3.95 -20.67
C GLU A 175 -13.08 -5.45 -20.92
N ARG A 176 -11.98 -6.21 -20.77
CA ARG A 176 -11.91 -7.65 -21.07
C ARG A 176 -12.19 -8.58 -19.89
N LEU A 177 -12.25 -8.04 -18.67
CA LEU A 177 -12.64 -8.83 -17.48
C LEU A 177 -14.14 -9.12 -17.47
N ASP A 178 -14.49 -10.29 -16.94
CA ASP A 178 -15.86 -10.71 -16.71
C ASP A 178 -16.55 -9.77 -15.69
N PRO A 179 -17.79 -9.29 -15.95
CA PRO A 179 -18.58 -8.50 -14.99
C PRO A 179 -18.75 -9.10 -13.58
N ASP A 180 -18.67 -10.42 -13.43
CA ASP A 180 -18.73 -11.08 -12.12
C ASP A 180 -17.42 -11.03 -11.33
N THR A 181 -16.33 -10.59 -11.97
CA THR A 181 -15.04 -10.34 -11.31
C THR A 181 -15.18 -9.26 -10.24
N GLN A 182 -14.73 -9.55 -9.02
CA GLN A 182 -14.60 -8.54 -7.98
C GLN A 182 -13.38 -7.64 -8.26
N ILE A 183 -13.59 -6.33 -8.27
CA ILE A 183 -12.51 -5.37 -8.45
C ILE A 183 -12.25 -4.65 -7.14
N ARG A 184 -10.99 -4.64 -6.69
CA ARG A 184 -10.55 -3.92 -5.49
C ARG A 184 -9.42 -2.97 -5.84
N PHE A 185 -9.48 -1.76 -5.30
CA PHE A 185 -8.40 -0.78 -5.39
C PHE A 185 -7.93 -0.38 -4.00
N ASN A 186 -6.61 -0.20 -3.85
CA ASN A 186 -6.07 0.79 -2.94
C ASN A 186 -5.69 2.02 -3.78
N THR A 187 -6.30 3.17 -3.48
CA THR A 187 -6.07 4.42 -4.21
C THR A 187 -5.85 5.56 -3.22
N ASN A 188 -5.05 6.54 -3.64
CA ASN A 188 -4.87 7.79 -2.92
C ASN A 188 -6.03 8.78 -3.11
N CYS A 189 -7.06 8.43 -3.90
CA CYS A 189 -8.29 9.20 -4.13
C CYS A 189 -8.10 10.55 -4.87
N THR A 190 -6.91 10.86 -5.38
CA THR A 190 -6.65 12.15 -6.03
C THR A 190 -7.13 12.23 -7.48
N ILE A 191 -7.31 11.08 -8.12
CA ILE A 191 -7.69 10.99 -9.53
C ILE A 191 -9.10 10.42 -9.60
N TRP A 192 -9.96 11.06 -10.37
CA TRP A 192 -11.23 10.49 -10.82
C TRP A 192 -11.25 10.54 -12.35
N ASN A 193 -11.73 9.46 -12.97
CA ASN A 193 -11.73 9.29 -14.41
C ASN A 193 -13.11 8.78 -14.87
N PRO A 194 -13.90 9.59 -15.61
CA PRO A 194 -15.23 9.18 -16.08
C PRO A 194 -15.23 7.92 -16.95
N LYS A 195 -14.17 7.69 -17.73
CA LYS A 195 -14.03 6.47 -18.55
C LYS A 195 -13.89 5.25 -17.65
N LEU A 196 -13.04 5.33 -16.63
CA LEU A 196 -12.86 4.24 -15.66
C LEU A 196 -14.13 4.03 -14.85
N GLU A 197 -14.83 5.08 -14.42
CA GLU A 197 -16.13 4.93 -13.75
C GLU A 197 -17.13 4.14 -14.62
N LYS A 198 -17.29 4.49 -15.89
CA LYS A 198 -18.18 3.77 -16.82
C LYS A 198 -17.83 2.28 -16.90
N LEU A 199 -16.54 1.96 -16.95
CA LEU A 199 -16.07 0.58 -16.97
C LEU A 199 -16.30 -0.12 -15.63
N LEU A 200 -16.02 0.54 -14.51
CA LEU A 200 -16.14 -0.02 -13.17
C LEU A 200 -17.59 -0.34 -12.81
N ARG A 201 -18.55 0.48 -13.26
CA ARG A 201 -19.99 0.24 -13.06
C ARG A 201 -20.51 -1.06 -13.67
N LYS A 202 -19.77 -1.69 -14.59
CA LYS A 202 -20.17 -2.99 -15.17
C LYS A 202 -19.96 -4.15 -14.19
N PHE A 203 -19.04 -4.01 -13.23
CA PHE A 203 -18.71 -5.09 -12.32
C PHE A 203 -19.70 -5.18 -11.18
N ARG A 204 -20.05 -6.41 -10.80
CA ARG A 204 -20.98 -6.68 -9.69
C ARG A 204 -20.48 -6.11 -8.36
N MET A 205 -19.16 -6.07 -8.17
CA MET A 205 -18.55 -5.56 -6.95
C MET A 205 -17.27 -4.78 -7.24
N VAL A 206 -17.29 -3.51 -6.89
CA VAL A 206 -16.11 -2.64 -6.88
C VAL A 206 -15.89 -2.13 -5.46
N ILE A 207 -14.68 -2.32 -4.94
CA ILE A 207 -14.26 -1.87 -3.61
C ILE A 207 -13.13 -0.86 -3.77
N MET A 208 -13.38 0.37 -3.35
CA MET A 208 -12.40 1.45 -3.30
C MET A 208 -11.92 1.60 -1.85
N SER A 209 -10.74 1.07 -1.55
CA SER A 209 -10.08 1.29 -0.25
C SER A 209 -9.23 2.55 -0.36
N LEU A 210 -9.72 3.64 0.25
CA LEU A 210 -9.09 4.95 0.16
C LEU A 210 -7.96 5.03 1.18
N SER A 211 -6.76 5.29 0.71
CA SER A 211 -5.61 5.52 1.58
C SER A 211 -5.72 6.93 2.18
N LEU A 212 -6.45 7.08 3.28
CA LEU A 212 -6.66 8.37 3.96
C LEU A 212 -5.97 8.35 5.33
N ASP A 213 -4.90 9.14 5.45
CA ASP A 213 -4.12 9.24 6.68
C ASP A 213 -4.59 10.40 7.58
N ALA A 214 -5.54 11.20 7.09
CA ALA A 214 -6.30 12.22 7.81
C ALA A 214 -7.57 12.58 7.01
N THR A 215 -8.56 13.18 7.65
CA THR A 215 -9.87 13.51 7.05
C THR A 215 -10.12 15.02 6.94
N ASP A 216 -9.03 15.79 6.85
CA ASP A 216 -9.03 17.22 6.61
C ASP A 216 -7.69 17.67 5.99
N ARG A 217 -7.36 18.97 6.07
CA ARG A 217 -6.13 19.58 5.53
C ARG A 217 -4.83 18.90 6.00
N ARG A 218 -4.82 18.17 7.12
CA ARG A 218 -3.64 17.45 7.61
C ARG A 218 -3.12 16.44 6.59
N ILE A 219 -4.01 15.86 5.76
CA ILE A 219 -3.64 14.92 4.72
C ILE A 219 -2.70 15.57 3.69
N ASP A 220 -2.79 16.89 3.48
CA ASP A 220 -1.96 17.60 2.51
C ASP A 220 -0.50 17.59 2.94
N TYR A 221 -0.24 17.59 4.26
CA TYR A 221 1.11 17.49 4.81
C TYR A 221 1.63 16.05 4.75
N ILE A 222 0.83 15.11 5.27
CA ILE A 222 1.20 13.69 5.35
C ILE A 222 1.42 13.10 3.95
N ARG A 223 0.55 13.48 3.02
CA ARG A 223 0.47 12.99 1.63
C ARG A 223 0.52 14.17 0.66
N HIS A 224 1.69 14.80 0.56
CA HIS A 224 1.90 15.99 -0.25
C HIS A 224 1.40 15.82 -1.70
N GLY A 225 0.46 16.69 -2.09
CA GLY A 225 -0.28 16.67 -3.35
C GLY A 225 -1.77 16.30 -3.23
N SER A 226 -2.24 15.88 -2.05
CA SER A 226 -3.61 15.34 -1.88
C SER A 226 -4.73 16.38 -2.06
N LYS A 227 -4.68 17.52 -1.35
CA LYS A 227 -5.68 18.60 -1.35
C LYS A 227 -7.08 18.10 -0.94
N TRP A 228 -7.33 18.09 0.37
CA TRP A 228 -8.57 17.53 0.93
C TRP A 228 -9.85 18.07 0.28
N LYS A 229 -10.09 19.38 0.36
CA LYS A 229 -11.36 19.99 -0.06
C LYS A 229 -11.52 20.02 -1.57
N GLU A 230 -10.44 20.24 -2.30
CA GLU A 230 -10.45 20.46 -3.74
C GLU A 230 -10.50 19.15 -4.53
N ILE A 231 -9.94 18.07 -3.98
CA ILE A 231 -9.71 16.83 -4.71
C ILE A 231 -10.28 15.62 -3.96
N ILE A 232 -9.78 15.33 -2.75
CA ILE A 232 -10.07 14.06 -2.06
C ILE A 232 -11.55 13.92 -1.71
N GLU A 233 -12.12 14.91 -1.02
CA GLU A 233 -13.51 14.87 -0.56
C GLU A 233 -14.51 14.77 -1.74
N PRO A 234 -14.40 15.59 -2.81
CA PRO A 234 -15.22 15.42 -4.01
C PRO A 234 -15.09 14.04 -4.66
N ASN A 235 -13.87 13.50 -4.78
CA ASN A 235 -13.64 12.20 -5.41
C ASN A 235 -14.17 11.05 -4.55
N LEU A 236 -14.04 11.13 -3.23
CA LEU A 236 -14.61 10.18 -2.29
C LEU A 236 -16.13 10.06 -2.50
N HIS A 237 -16.85 11.18 -2.61
CA HIS A 237 -18.28 11.16 -2.91
C HIS A 237 -18.61 10.56 -4.27
N ARG A 238 -17.79 10.85 -5.30
CA ARG A 238 -17.96 10.24 -6.63
C ARG A 238 -17.81 8.73 -6.57
N TYR A 239 -16.79 8.21 -5.91
CA TYR A 239 -16.61 6.77 -5.72
C TYR A 239 -17.74 6.13 -4.90
N GLY A 240 -18.15 6.78 -3.81
CA GLY A 240 -19.26 6.31 -2.97
C GLY A 240 -20.60 6.21 -3.70
N SER A 241 -20.77 6.87 -4.85
CA SER A 241 -21.99 6.79 -5.67
C SER A 241 -22.15 5.46 -6.44
N PHE A 242 -21.09 4.63 -6.53
CA PHE A 242 -21.12 3.41 -7.34
C PHE A 242 -20.27 2.25 -6.85
N ALA A 243 -19.34 2.50 -5.93
CA ALA A 243 -18.48 1.50 -5.35
C ALA A 243 -18.67 1.44 -3.84
N LYS A 244 -18.34 0.29 -3.26
CA LYS A 244 -18.14 0.22 -1.81
C LYS A 244 -16.88 1.01 -1.47
N VAL A 245 -16.97 1.94 -0.55
CA VAL A 245 -15.83 2.72 -0.06
C VAL A 245 -15.44 2.23 1.33
N ASP A 246 -14.15 1.99 1.50
CA ASP A 246 -13.52 1.70 2.79
C ASP A 246 -12.34 2.66 2.99
N ILE A 247 -11.88 2.85 4.22
CA ILE A 247 -10.74 3.70 4.56
C ILE A 247 -9.58 2.82 5.06
N ALA A 248 -8.38 3.05 4.52
CA ALA A 248 -7.19 2.27 4.84
C ALA A 248 -6.02 3.20 5.22
N PRO A 249 -5.97 3.70 6.46
CA PRO A 249 -4.90 4.58 6.92
C PRO A 249 -3.61 3.78 7.12
N THR A 250 -2.48 4.42 6.86
CA THR A 250 -1.17 3.96 7.34
C THR A 250 -0.87 4.66 8.66
N VAL A 251 -1.05 3.95 9.77
CA VAL A 251 -0.91 4.50 11.12
C VAL A 251 0.58 4.67 11.45
N SER A 252 0.97 5.91 11.74
CA SER A 252 2.35 6.35 12.02
C SER A 252 2.35 7.49 13.03
N ILE A 253 3.54 7.96 13.43
CA ILE A 253 3.67 9.16 14.27
C ILE A 253 2.87 10.37 13.72
N LEU A 254 2.72 10.47 12.39
CA LEU A 254 2.11 11.63 11.74
C LEU A 254 0.58 11.72 11.94
N ASN A 255 -0.09 10.60 12.18
CA ASN A 255 -1.56 10.55 12.28
C ASN A 255 -2.10 9.83 13.51
N ALA A 256 -1.27 9.09 14.27
CA ALA A 256 -1.74 8.33 15.42
C ALA A 256 -2.42 9.21 16.50
N TRP A 257 -1.97 10.46 16.69
CA TRP A 257 -2.63 11.42 17.57
C TRP A 257 -4.05 11.80 17.09
N PHE A 258 -4.26 11.81 15.78
CA PHE A 258 -5.48 12.26 15.12
C PHE A 258 -6.35 11.09 14.65
N TYR A 259 -6.08 9.89 15.16
CA TYR A 259 -6.69 8.68 14.65
C TYR A 259 -8.22 8.65 14.86
N ASP A 260 -8.69 9.22 15.98
CA ASP A 260 -10.12 9.34 16.28
C ASP A 260 -10.88 10.11 15.20
N ASP A 261 -10.29 11.15 14.60
CA ASP A 261 -10.94 11.90 13.52
C ASP A 261 -11.16 11.05 12.26
N ILE A 262 -10.25 10.09 12.00
CA ILE A 262 -10.39 9.13 10.89
C ILE A 262 -11.52 8.14 11.23
N LYS A 263 -11.56 7.68 12.48
CA LYS A 263 -12.56 6.73 12.96
C LYS A 263 -13.96 7.33 12.96
N GLU A 264 -14.13 8.52 13.54
CA GLU A 264 -15.39 9.26 13.54
C GLU A 264 -15.89 9.54 12.12
N TYR A 265 -14.98 9.90 11.21
CA TYR A 265 -15.35 10.10 9.81
C TYR A 265 -15.81 8.79 9.15
N ALA A 266 -15.13 7.68 9.40
CA ALA A 266 -15.52 6.38 8.86
C ALA A 266 -16.88 5.94 9.42
N ASP A 267 -17.09 6.03 10.74
CA ASP A 267 -18.34 5.67 11.40
C ASP A 267 -19.51 6.52 10.90
N LYS A 268 -19.32 7.84 10.77
CA LYS A 268 -20.32 8.78 10.24
C LYS A 268 -20.80 8.41 8.83
N HIS A 269 -19.93 7.85 8.00
CA HIS A 269 -20.25 7.49 6.62
C HIS A 269 -20.48 5.99 6.42
N GLY A 270 -20.41 5.18 7.47
CA GLY A 270 -20.55 3.73 7.40
C GLY A 270 -19.42 3.02 6.65
N TYR A 271 -18.23 3.61 6.61
CA TYR A 271 -17.04 3.02 5.97
C TYR A 271 -16.33 2.06 6.92
N LYS A 272 -15.78 0.96 6.38
CA LYS A 272 -14.90 0.10 7.19
C LYS A 272 -13.50 0.69 7.25
N LEU A 273 -12.85 0.51 8.39
CA LEU A 273 -11.43 0.83 8.58
C LEU A 273 -10.57 -0.42 8.41
N TYR A 274 -9.49 -0.28 7.64
CA TYR A 274 -8.45 -1.28 7.48
C TYR A 274 -7.10 -0.66 7.82
N GLU A 275 -6.79 -0.62 9.11
CA GLU A 275 -5.55 -0.03 9.62
C GLU A 275 -4.33 -0.81 9.12
N ASN A 276 -3.30 -0.08 8.69
CA ASN A 276 -1.98 -0.64 8.44
C ASN A 276 -0.97 0.10 9.32
N LEU A 277 -0.40 -0.58 10.31
CA LEU A 277 0.68 0.02 11.07
C LEU A 277 1.92 0.17 10.20
N LEU A 278 2.54 1.35 10.24
CA LEU A 278 3.80 1.60 9.57
C LEU A 278 4.96 0.90 10.30
N MET A 279 5.55 -0.10 9.66
CA MET A 279 6.73 -0.81 10.19
C MET A 279 8.04 -0.08 9.91
N LEU A 280 8.18 0.45 8.70
CA LEU A 280 9.37 1.17 8.23
C LEU A 280 8.95 2.41 7.44
N PRO A 281 9.75 3.49 7.48
CA PRO A 281 11.00 3.62 8.23
C PRO A 281 10.77 3.79 9.74
N GLU A 282 11.70 3.31 10.56
CA GLU A 282 11.52 3.26 12.02
C GLU A 282 11.34 4.64 12.65
N TRP A 283 11.91 5.70 12.08
CA TRP A 283 11.73 7.07 12.58
C TRP A 283 10.28 7.58 12.48
N LEU A 284 9.41 6.93 11.70
CA LEU A 284 7.96 7.20 11.65
C LEU A 284 7.11 6.19 12.43
N HIS A 285 7.72 5.13 12.97
CA HIS A 285 7.03 4.09 13.72
C HIS A 285 6.55 4.61 15.08
N VAL A 286 5.31 4.33 15.47
CA VAL A 286 4.68 4.85 16.72
C VAL A 286 5.46 4.49 18.00
N LYS A 287 6.18 3.36 18.02
CA LYS A 287 7.12 2.99 19.09
C LYS A 287 8.16 4.07 19.41
N ASN A 288 8.56 4.86 18.41
CA ASN A 288 9.59 5.89 18.52
C ASN A 288 9.00 7.30 18.71
N ALA A 289 7.72 7.42 19.06
CA ALA A 289 7.11 8.68 19.44
C ALA A 289 7.55 9.12 20.85
N PRO A 290 7.69 10.42 21.14
CA PRO A 290 7.81 10.92 22.51
C PRO A 290 6.66 10.45 23.40
N ASP A 291 6.93 10.19 24.67
CA ASP A 291 5.93 9.69 25.63
C ASP A 291 4.69 10.60 25.74
N LYS A 292 4.87 11.92 25.54
CA LYS A 292 3.77 12.89 25.51
C LYS A 292 2.76 12.56 24.39
N LEU A 293 3.22 12.11 23.23
CA LEU A 293 2.36 11.67 22.12
C LEU A 293 1.77 10.28 22.39
N LYS A 294 2.60 9.33 22.85
CA LYS A 294 2.16 7.94 23.10
C LYS A 294 0.93 7.86 24.00
N LYS A 295 0.87 8.73 25.04
CA LYS A 295 -0.27 8.82 25.97
C LYS A 295 -1.61 9.21 25.33
N GLN A 296 -1.60 9.67 24.08
CA GLN A 296 -2.81 10.10 23.35
C GLN A 296 -3.11 9.19 22.17
N PHE A 297 -2.22 8.26 21.84
CA PHE A 297 -2.50 7.30 20.79
C PHE A 297 -3.58 6.32 21.25
N GLN A 298 -4.41 5.88 20.32
CA GLN A 298 -5.42 4.85 20.55
C GLN A 298 -5.23 3.70 19.56
N GLY A 299 -5.52 2.47 19.99
CA GLY A 299 -5.51 1.29 19.12
C GLY A 299 -4.12 0.82 18.68
N VAL A 300 -3.04 1.43 19.20
CA VAL A 300 -1.65 1.06 18.89
C VAL A 300 -0.81 0.74 20.13
N ASP A 301 -1.46 0.47 21.27
CA ASP A 301 -0.81 0.31 22.58
C ASP A 301 0.26 -0.78 22.57
N GLU A 302 0.00 -1.92 21.91
CA GLU A 302 0.94 -3.04 21.80
C GLU A 302 2.28 -2.65 21.13
N TRP A 303 2.25 -1.62 20.29
CA TRP A 303 3.44 -1.14 19.57
C TRP A 303 4.03 0.11 20.19
N SER A 304 3.19 1.03 20.65
CA SER A 304 3.64 2.29 21.26
C SER A 304 4.28 2.07 22.64
N SER A 305 3.91 1.01 23.35
CA SER A 305 4.47 0.66 24.68
C SER A 305 5.91 0.17 24.65
N GLN A 306 6.46 -0.15 23.47
CA GLN A 306 7.84 -0.58 23.32
C GLN A 306 8.80 0.60 23.57
N GLU A 307 10.01 0.27 24.01
CA GLU A 307 11.06 1.27 24.26
C GLU A 307 11.39 2.01 22.97
N ALA A 308 11.38 3.35 23.05
CA ALA A 308 11.72 4.20 21.92
C ALA A 308 13.24 4.23 21.73
N ASP A 309 13.69 4.21 20.48
CA ASP A 309 15.08 4.46 20.13
C ASP A 309 15.32 6.00 20.05
N PRO A 310 16.16 6.58 20.93
CA PRO A 310 16.45 8.01 20.90
C PRO A 310 17.04 8.50 19.57
N GLU A 311 17.79 7.65 18.86
CA GLU A 311 18.33 8.02 17.55
C GLU A 311 17.21 8.20 16.53
N LYS A 312 16.13 7.42 16.63
CA LYS A 312 14.96 7.53 15.75
C LYS A 312 14.10 8.74 16.04
N ILE A 313 14.06 9.20 17.28
CA ILE A 313 13.43 10.48 17.67
C ILE A 313 14.18 11.64 17.01
N GLU A 314 15.51 11.66 17.10
CA GLU A 314 16.31 12.70 16.46
C GLU A 314 16.32 12.58 14.93
N GLU A 315 16.24 11.36 14.39
CA GLU A 315 16.07 11.11 12.96
C GLU A 315 14.75 11.70 12.44
N PHE A 316 13.65 11.56 13.19
CA PHE A 316 12.38 12.21 12.86
C PHE A 316 12.54 13.73 12.74
N LYS A 317 13.13 14.38 13.75
CA LYS A 317 13.36 15.84 13.75
C LYS A 317 14.18 16.29 12.55
N ARG A 318 15.29 15.59 12.26
CA ARG A 318 16.16 15.90 11.11
C ARG A 318 15.42 15.75 9.78
N ASN A 319 14.71 14.64 9.60
CA ASN A 319 14.03 14.33 8.34
C ASN A 319 12.83 15.25 8.08
N ILE A 320 12.01 15.52 9.10
CA ILE A 320 10.90 16.47 9.01
C ILE A 320 11.41 17.88 8.74
N THR A 321 12.38 18.38 9.50
CA THR A 321 12.98 19.72 9.26
C THR A 321 13.50 19.84 7.83
N LYS A 322 14.15 18.79 7.29
CA LYS A 322 14.66 18.78 5.91
C LYS A 322 13.50 18.84 4.91
N LEU A 323 12.49 17.99 5.07
CA LEU A 323 11.32 17.96 4.18
C LEU A 323 10.54 19.28 4.22
N ASP A 324 10.35 19.86 5.40
CA ASP A 324 9.63 21.11 5.57
C ASP A 324 10.33 22.25 4.84
N ASN A 325 11.66 22.36 5.00
CA ASN A 325 12.47 23.34 4.31
C ASN A 325 12.51 23.13 2.79
N TRP A 326 12.50 21.88 2.34
CA TRP A 326 12.48 21.51 0.91
C TRP A 326 11.13 21.83 0.27
N ARG A 327 10.03 21.39 0.87
CA ARG A 327 8.67 21.52 0.34
C ARG A 327 8.02 22.87 0.67
N LYS A 328 8.66 23.70 1.51
CA LYS A 328 8.14 24.98 2.03
C LYS A 328 6.77 24.82 2.70
N MET A 329 6.65 23.77 3.51
CA MET A 329 5.42 23.37 4.17
C MET A 329 5.79 22.82 5.55
N TYR A 330 5.35 23.46 6.63
CA TYR A 330 5.90 23.18 7.96
C TYR A 330 4.95 22.34 8.80
N ILE A 331 5.47 21.32 9.49
CA ILE A 331 4.69 20.37 10.29
C ILE A 331 3.78 21.07 11.30
N LYS A 332 4.26 22.14 11.95
CA LYS A 332 3.51 22.92 12.94
C LYS A 332 2.19 23.52 12.43
N ASP A 333 2.10 23.79 11.12
CA ASP A 333 0.91 24.40 10.51
C ASP A 333 -0.21 23.36 10.28
N TYR A 334 0.15 22.07 10.28
CA TYR A 334 -0.75 20.96 9.96
C TYR A 334 -0.93 20.02 11.16
N LEU A 335 0.16 19.57 11.78
CA LEU A 335 0.20 18.58 12.84
C LEU A 335 0.72 19.19 14.15
N GLY A 336 0.10 20.28 14.62
CA GLY A 336 0.55 21.09 15.77
C GLY A 336 1.00 20.29 17.01
N PRO A 337 0.15 19.40 17.57
CA PRO A 337 0.55 18.54 18.70
C PRO A 337 1.79 17.68 18.46
N VAL A 338 1.94 17.16 17.24
CA VAL A 338 3.12 16.37 16.85
C VAL A 338 4.35 17.27 16.80
N ALA A 339 4.26 18.43 16.14
CA ALA A 339 5.34 19.41 16.08
C ALA A 339 5.80 19.85 17.48
N GLU A 340 4.86 20.18 18.36
CA GLU A 340 5.14 20.60 19.74
C GLU A 340 5.89 19.52 20.53
N ALA A 341 5.51 18.25 20.38
CA ALA A 341 6.15 17.14 21.07
C ALA A 341 7.60 16.89 20.63
N TYR A 342 7.96 17.28 19.42
CA TYR A 342 9.32 17.18 18.87
C TYR A 342 10.11 18.50 18.92
N GLY A 343 9.47 19.61 19.31
CA GLY A 343 10.05 20.95 19.32
C GLY A 343 10.35 21.50 17.92
N LEU A 344 9.45 21.26 16.96
CA LEU A 344 9.57 21.64 15.53
C LEU A 344 8.72 22.85 15.12
#